data_AF-A0A538IJM1-F1
#
_entry.id   AF-A0A538IJM1-F1
#
_cell.length_a   1.000
_cell.length_b   1.000
_cell.length_c   1.000
_cell.angle_alpha   90.00
_cell.angle_beta   90.00
_cell.angle_gamma   90.00
#
_symmetry.space_group_name_H-M   'P 1'
#
loop_
_entity.id
_entity.type
_entity.pdbx_description
1 polymer ?
#
loop_
_entity_poly.entity_id
_entity_poly.type
_entity_poly.pdbx_seq_one_letter_code
_entity_poly.pdbx_strand_id
1 'polypeptide(L)'
;MLAEYEAEGEQPDTVGDRCVLLGYDDEPVAVVEVTESRVVGAGEIDESFARDEGEGFESVEEWRIAHERFFGQPIGPDTAIVAVRFRVVERL
;
A
#
# COMPACT_ATOMS: atom_id res chain seq x y z
N MET A 1 5.94 3.20 4.06
CA MET A 1 6.68 2.09 4.74
C MET A 1 6.31 2.03 6.22
N LEU A 2 6.63 0.95 6.96
CA LEU A 2 6.35 0.91 8.42
C LEU A 2 6.99 2.09 9.17
N ALA A 3 8.20 2.49 8.75
CA ALA A 3 8.92 3.61 9.34
C ALA A 3 8.16 4.95 9.31
N GLU A 4 7.26 5.17 8.35
CA GLU A 4 6.46 6.40 8.27
C GLU A 4 5.36 6.40 9.33
N TYR A 5 4.62 5.29 9.47
CA TYR A 5 3.66 5.11 10.56
C TYR A 5 4.33 5.31 11.93
N GLU A 6 5.52 4.71 12.13
CA GLU A 6 6.26 4.85 13.38
C GLU A 6 6.71 6.29 13.65
N ALA A 7 7.13 7.02 12.61
CA ALA A 7 7.53 8.42 12.71
C ALA A 7 6.35 9.34 13.07
N GLU A 8 5.15 9.02 12.59
CA GLU A 8 3.91 9.76 12.86
C GLU A 8 3.19 9.28 14.14
N GLY A 9 3.64 8.17 14.74
CA GLY A 9 3.00 7.55 15.90
C GLY A 9 1.66 6.89 15.57
N GLU A 10 1.47 6.56 14.29
CA GLU A 10 0.27 5.94 13.75
C GLU A 10 0.41 4.41 13.70
N GLN A 11 -0.72 3.73 13.55
CA GLN A 11 -0.78 2.29 13.34
C GLN A 11 -1.37 2.01 11.96
N PRO A 12 -0.89 0.97 11.25
CA PRO A 12 -1.55 0.48 10.06
C PRO A 12 -3.02 0.17 10.29
N ASP A 13 -3.84 0.40 9.27
CA ASP A 13 -5.23 -0.04 9.27
C ASP A 13 -5.34 -1.54 9.50
N THR A 14 -6.44 -1.96 10.10
CA THR A 14 -6.77 -3.35 10.42
C THR A 14 -7.87 -3.89 9.51
N VAL A 15 -7.94 -5.22 9.38
CA VAL A 15 -8.98 -5.86 8.56
C VAL A 15 -10.37 -5.49 9.05
N GLY A 16 -11.20 -4.98 8.14
CA GLY A 16 -12.55 -4.48 8.42
C GLY A 16 -12.65 -2.96 8.58
N ASP A 17 -11.52 -2.26 8.70
CA ASP A 17 -11.52 -0.79 8.69
C ASP A 17 -12.01 -0.24 7.35
N ARG A 18 -12.72 0.87 7.41
CA ARG A 18 -13.35 1.51 6.25
C ARG A 18 -12.83 2.93 6.07
N CYS A 19 -12.36 3.20 4.86
CA CYS A 19 -11.76 4.48 4.50
C CYS A 19 -12.53 5.10 3.34
N VAL A 20 -12.65 6.42 3.35
CA VAL A 20 -13.12 7.17 2.18
C VAL A 20 -11.95 7.29 1.22
N LEU A 21 -12.14 6.82 -0.01
CA LEU A 21 -11.20 7.06 -1.09
C LEU A 21 -11.46 8.45 -1.65
N LEU A 22 -10.43 9.30 -1.64
CA LEU A 22 -10.48 10.64 -2.21
C LEU A 22 -9.90 10.63 -3.62
N GLY A 23 -10.51 11.44 -4.49
CA GLY A 23 -10.03 11.75 -5.82
C GLY A 23 -8.86 12.73 -5.78
N TYR A 24 -8.46 13.19 -6.96
CA TYR A 24 -7.35 14.13 -7.11
C TYR A 24 -7.68 15.52 -6.55
N ASP A 25 -8.94 15.95 -6.60
CA ASP A 25 -9.40 17.25 -6.12
C ASP A 25 -10.00 17.16 -4.69
N ASP A 26 -9.55 16.18 -3.90
CA ASP A 26 -10.03 15.86 -2.53
C ASP A 26 -11.53 15.51 -2.46
N GLU A 27 -12.16 15.16 -3.58
CA GLU A 27 -13.56 14.76 -3.63
C GLU A 27 -13.74 13.27 -3.24
N PRO A 28 -14.74 12.90 -2.43
CA PRO A 28 -15.03 11.50 -2.15
C PRO A 28 -15.47 10.75 -3.42
N VAL A 29 -14.78 9.65 -3.76
CA VAL A 29 -15.10 8.82 -4.95
C VAL A 29 -15.59 7.42 -4.62
N ALA A 30 -15.24 6.89 -3.44
CA ALA A 30 -15.66 5.56 -3.00
C ALA A 30 -15.47 5.37 -1.48
N VAL A 31 -16.07 4.31 -0.95
CA VAL A 31 -15.70 3.74 0.35
C VAL A 31 -15.03 2.40 0.11
N VAL A 32 -13.87 2.20 0.72
CA VAL A 32 -13.12 0.94 0.68
C VAL A 32 -13.11 0.27 2.05
N GLU A 33 -13.01 -1.05 2.07
CA GLU A 33 -12.85 -1.85 3.28
C GLU A 33 -11.56 -2.66 3.19
N VAL A 34 -10.72 -2.59 4.22
CA VAL A 34 -9.46 -3.34 4.30
C VAL A 34 -9.76 -4.82 4.45
N THR A 35 -9.21 -5.63 3.55
CA THR A 35 -9.37 -7.10 3.53
C THR A 35 -8.12 -7.83 4.00
N GLU A 36 -6.96 -7.19 3.92
CA GLU A 36 -5.67 -7.72 4.40
C GLU A 36 -4.81 -6.54 4.84
N SER A 37 -4.11 -6.68 5.97
CA SER A 37 -3.08 -5.75 6.41
C SER A 37 -1.98 -6.54 7.12
N ARG A 38 -0.76 -6.51 6.58
CA ARG A 38 0.39 -7.24 7.09
C ARG A 38 1.66 -6.41 7.00
N VAL A 39 2.53 -6.57 7.99
CA VAL A 39 3.89 -6.02 7.96
C VAL A 39 4.82 -7.14 7.53
N VAL A 40 5.52 -6.96 6.41
CA VAL A 40 6.46 -7.95 5.85
C VAL A 40 7.74 -7.29 5.37
N GLY A 41 8.79 -8.06 5.17
CA GLY A 41 9.96 -7.57 4.42
C GLY A 41 9.59 -7.32 2.96
N ALA A 42 10.19 -6.31 2.32
CA ALA A 42 9.97 -6.05 0.91
C ALA A 42 10.33 -7.24 0.00
N GLY A 43 11.25 -8.12 0.45
CA GLY A 43 11.59 -9.36 -0.25
C GLY A 43 10.48 -10.42 -0.24
N GLU A 44 9.43 -10.24 0.57
CA GLU A 44 8.24 -11.11 0.61
C GLU A 44 7.10 -10.57 -0.27
N ILE A 45 7.31 -9.45 -0.97
CA ILE A 45 6.38 -8.96 -1.98
C ILE A 45 6.55 -9.83 -3.23
N ASP A 46 5.47 -10.48 -3.64
CA ASP A 46 5.43 -11.27 -4.86
C ASP A 46 4.88 -10.47 -6.04
N GLU A 47 5.02 -11.03 -7.25
CA GLU A 47 4.53 -10.37 -8.45
C GLU A 47 3.01 -10.23 -8.48
N SER A 48 2.27 -11.08 -7.76
CA SER A 48 0.81 -10.95 -7.71
C SER A 48 0.43 -9.68 -6.97
N PHE A 49 1.06 -9.44 -5.81
CA PHE A 49 0.86 -8.23 -5.02
C PHE A 49 1.27 -6.98 -5.82
N ALA A 50 2.44 -7.00 -6.45
CA ALA A 50 2.90 -5.89 -7.29
C ALA A 50 1.90 -5.55 -8.41
N ARG A 51 1.33 -6.58 -9.08
CA ARG A 51 0.32 -6.38 -10.13
C ARG A 51 -1.01 -5.87 -9.58
N ASP A 52 -1.42 -6.34 -8.40
CA ASP A 52 -2.70 -5.97 -7.79
C ASP A 52 -2.78 -4.49 -7.39
N GLU A 53 -1.64 -3.82 -7.21
CA GLU A 53 -1.61 -2.35 -7.02
C GLU A 53 -2.11 -1.58 -8.26
N GLY A 54 -2.15 -2.22 -9.43
CA GLY A 54 -2.78 -1.66 -10.62
C GLY A 54 -2.02 -0.50 -11.28
N GLU A 55 -0.79 -0.20 -10.83
CA GLU A 55 0.07 0.84 -11.41
C GLU A 55 0.84 0.38 -12.67
N GLY A 56 0.60 -0.85 -13.11
CA GLY A 56 1.21 -1.42 -14.32
C GLY A 56 2.55 -2.11 -14.08
N PHE A 57 2.88 -2.46 -12.84
CA PHE A 57 4.07 -3.25 -12.53
C PHE A 57 3.96 -4.67 -13.09
N GLU A 58 4.88 -5.06 -13.96
CA GLU A 58 4.96 -6.43 -14.48
C GLU A 58 5.87 -7.33 -13.63
N SER A 59 6.69 -6.73 -12.76
CA SER A 59 7.62 -7.42 -11.86
C SER A 59 7.80 -6.72 -10.50
N VAL A 60 8.30 -7.46 -9.51
CA VAL A 60 8.67 -6.92 -8.19
C VAL A 60 9.82 -5.90 -8.31
N GLU A 61 10.67 -6.01 -9.32
CA GLU A 61 11.75 -5.05 -9.56
C GLU A 61 11.22 -3.67 -9.95
N GLU A 62 10.24 -3.62 -10.86
CA GLU A 62 9.58 -2.37 -11.26
C GLU A 62 8.84 -1.73 -10.09
N TRP A 63 8.09 -2.54 -9.35
CA TRP A 63 7.44 -2.12 -8.10
C TRP A 63 8.46 -1.49 -7.14
N ARG A 64 9.59 -2.16 -6.89
CA ARG A 64 10.63 -1.66 -5.99
C ARG A 64 11.20 -0.34 -6.47
N ILE A 65 11.54 -0.21 -7.76
CA ILE A 65 12.11 1.02 -8.33
C ILE A 65 11.14 2.19 -8.21
N ALA A 66 9.85 1.96 -8.47
CA ALA A 66 8.82 2.99 -8.33
C ALA A 66 8.69 3.45 -6.87
N HIS A 67 8.65 2.52 -5.92
CA HIS A 67 8.55 2.82 -4.50
C HIS A 67 9.81 3.50 -3.95
N GLU A 68 11.01 3.10 -4.38
CA GLU A 68 12.27 3.79 -4.02
C GLU A 68 12.26 5.26 -4.46
N ARG A 69 11.69 5.55 -5.63
CA ARG A 69 11.53 6.94 -6.12
C ARG A 69 10.51 7.70 -5.28
N PHE A 70 9.38 7.07 -4.94
CA PHE A 70 8.34 7.67 -4.11
C PHE A 70 8.84 8.02 -2.70
N PHE A 71 9.46 7.07 -2.01
CA PHE A 71 9.98 7.26 -0.65
C PHE A 71 11.33 8.00 -0.59
N GLY A 72 11.98 8.21 -1.73
CA GLY A 72 13.28 8.88 -1.83
C GLY A 72 14.43 8.13 -1.15
N GLN A 73 14.30 6.81 -0.95
CA GLN A 73 15.32 5.99 -0.28
C GLN A 73 15.32 4.55 -0.80
N PRO A 74 16.45 3.82 -0.69
CA PRO A 74 16.53 2.42 -1.12
C PRO A 74 15.63 1.49 -0.30
N ILE A 75 15.06 0.49 -0.96
CA ILE A 75 14.28 -0.59 -0.34
C ILE A 75 15.07 -1.89 -0.48
N GLY A 76 15.54 -2.41 0.65
CA GLY A 76 16.19 -3.71 0.76
C GLY A 76 15.17 -4.82 1.05
N PRO A 77 15.59 -6.10 0.96
CA PRO A 77 14.70 -7.24 1.20
C PRO A 77 14.07 -7.23 2.60
N ASP A 78 14.78 -6.69 3.60
CA ASP A 78 14.31 -6.60 4.99
C ASP A 78 13.60 -5.27 5.31
N THR A 79 13.44 -4.36 4.33
CA THR A 79 12.70 -3.12 4.54
C THR A 79 11.25 -3.45 4.89
N ALA A 80 10.78 -3.01 6.05
CA ALA A 80 9.43 -3.31 6.53
C ALA A 80 8.37 -2.52 5.73
N ILE A 81 7.54 -3.27 5.00
CA ILE A 81 6.43 -2.77 4.19
C ILE A 81 5.12 -3.12 4.88
N VAL A 82 4.23 -2.14 4.99
CA VAL A 82 2.84 -2.35 5.37
C VAL A 82 2.09 -2.68 4.07
N ALA A 83 1.88 -3.96 3.81
CA ALA A 83 1.18 -4.45 2.63
C ALA A 83 -0.32 -4.58 2.92
N VAL A 84 -1.13 -3.76 2.23
CA VAL A 84 -2.57 -3.65 2.45
C VAL A 84 -3.33 -4.05 1.19
N ARG A 85 -4.38 -4.84 1.36
CA ARG A 85 -5.38 -5.07 0.32
C ARG A 85 -6.72 -4.56 0.79
N PHE A 86 -7.49 -4.01 -0.13
CA PHE A 86 -8.84 -3.54 0.14
C PHE A 86 -9.79 -3.92 -0.98
N ARG A 87 -11.08 -3.75 -0.73
CA ARG A 87 -12.13 -3.82 -1.74
C ARG A 87 -13.01 -2.59 -1.69
N VAL A 88 -13.53 -2.17 -2.84
CA VAL A 88 -14.56 -1.12 -2.91
C VAL A 88 -15.88 -1.71 -2.40
N VAL A 89 -16.49 -1.07 -1.40
CA VAL A 89 -17.80 -1.45 -0.86
C VAL A 89 -18.93 -0.51 -1.30
N GLU A 90 -18.59 0.74 -1.66
CA GLU A 90 -19.52 1.74 -2.18
C GLU A 90 -18.82 2.68 -3.16
N ARG A 91 -19.52 3.14 -4.20
CA ARG A 91 -19.06 4.18 -5.14
C ARG A 91 -19.90 5.43 -4.93
N LEU A 92 -19.26 6.60 -4.94
CA LEU A 92 -19.88 7.89 -4.66
C LEU A 92 -20.08 8.73 -5.93
#